data_AF-W2LJB7-F1
#
_entry.id   AF-W2LJB7-F1
#
_cell.length_a   1.000
_cell.length_b   1.000
_cell.length_c   1.000
_cell.angle_alpha   90.00
_cell.angle_beta   90.00
_cell.angle_gamma   90.00
#
_symmetry.space_group_name_H-M   'P 1'
#
loop_
_entity.id
_entity.type
_entity.pdbx_description
1 polymer ?
#
loop_
_entity_poly.entity_id
_entity_poly.type
_entity_poly.pdbx_seq_one_letter_code
_entity_poly.pdbx_strand_id
1 'polypeptide(L)'
;MRLDVTDRELQLVLAALLALGMDMDDVMSYLVQFISTRALQDRVALARKPFNLADLDAETCKLRLRFYPEEILVLEEALGLPATIYTAQMCPIPRQEALCLLLRRLAYPSR
;
A
#
# COMPACT_ATOMS: atom_id res chain seq x y z
N MET A 1 2.95 12.39 -8.38
CA MET A 1 1.58 12.40 -7.82
C MET A 1 1.25 13.86 -7.58
N ARG A 2 0.38 14.47 -8.41
CA ARG A 2 -0.08 15.84 -8.17
C ARG A 2 -1.15 15.77 -7.08
N LEU A 3 -0.93 16.51 -5.99
CA LEU A 3 -2.00 16.88 -5.07
C LEU A 3 -2.90 17.82 -5.88
N ASP A 4 -3.97 17.30 -6.48
CA ASP A 4 -4.99 18.13 -7.13
C ASP A 4 -5.93 18.73 -6.06
N VAL A 5 -5.39 19.14 -4.91
CA VAL A 5 -6.09 20.07 -4.03
C VAL A 5 -6.11 21.37 -4.80
N THR A 6 -7.25 21.71 -5.39
CA THR A 6 -7.35 22.92 -6.17
C THR A 6 -7.06 24.11 -5.25
N ASP A 7 -6.18 25.02 -5.66
CA ASP A 7 -5.83 26.22 -4.88
C ASP A 7 -7.07 26.98 -4.37
N ARG A 8 -8.17 26.88 -5.12
CA ARG A 8 -9.49 27.43 -4.77
C ARG A 8 -10.12 26.78 -3.54
N GLU A 9 -10.01 25.46 -3.36
CA GLU A 9 -10.53 24.77 -2.17
C GLU A 9 -9.76 25.18 -0.91
N LEU A 10 -8.43 25.26 -1.00
CA LEU A 10 -7.59 25.72 0.11
C LEU A 10 -7.88 27.18 0.48
N GLN A 11 -8.04 28.06 -0.51
CA GLN A 11 -8.40 29.46 -0.30
C GLN A 11 -9.78 29.60 0.35
N LEU A 12 -10.77 28.79 -0.05
CA LEU A 12 -12.11 28.81 0.54
C LEU A 12 -12.10 28.32 1.99
N VAL A 13 -11.38 27.24 2.30
CA VAL A 13 -11.27 26.74 3.68
C VAL A 13 -10.54 27.75 4.56
N LEU A 14 -9.42 28.31 4.09
CA LEU A 14 -8.69 29.35 4.80
C LEU A 14 -9.58 30.58 5.07
N ALA A 15 -10.28 31.09 4.05
CA ALA A 15 -11.16 32.24 4.18
C ALA A 15 -12.33 31.97 5.16
N ALA A 16 -12.90 30.77 5.14
CA ALA A 16 -13.98 30.39 6.06
C ALA A 16 -13.49 30.31 7.51
N LEU A 17 -12.32 29.72 7.76
CA LEU A 17 -11.74 29.61 9.11
C LEU A 17 -11.36 30.98 9.68
N LEU A 18 -10.81 31.87 8.84
CA LEU A 18 -10.53 33.26 9.24
C LEU A 18 -11.82 34.05 9.49
N ALA A 19 -12.86 33.86 8.68
CA ALA A 19 -14.16 34.52 8.87
C ALA A 19 -14.90 34.05 10.13
N LEU A 20 -14.60 32.85 10.63
CA LEU A 20 -15.07 32.34 11.91
C LEU A 20 -14.32 32.92 13.11
N GLY A 21 -13.32 33.78 12.89
CA GLY A 21 -12.55 34.44 13.94
C GLY A 21 -11.62 33.49 14.70
N MET A 22 -11.22 32.39 14.05
CA MET A 22 -10.31 31.41 14.66
C MET A 22 -8.88 31.95 14.73
N ASP A 23 -8.17 31.58 15.78
CA ASP A 23 -6.76 31.92 15.95
C ASP A 23 -5.91 31.22 14.89
N MET A 24 -4.84 31.89 14.46
CA MET A 24 -3.98 31.41 13.37
C MET A 24 -3.38 30.02 13.65
N ASP A 25 -3.08 29.70 14.90
CA ASP A 25 -2.56 28.38 15.28
C ASP A 25 -3.60 27.27 15.05
N ASP A 26 -4.87 27.53 15.37
CA ASP A 26 -5.97 26.60 15.11
C ASP A 26 -6.22 26.46 13.62
N VAL A 27 -6.24 27.58 12.88
CA VAL A 27 -6.40 27.59 11.42
C VAL A 27 -5.34 26.72 10.74
N MET A 28 -4.08 26.86 11.16
CA MET A 28 -2.98 26.05 10.63
C MET A 28 -3.13 24.57 10.94
N SER A 29 -3.56 24.23 12.16
CA SER A 29 -3.85 22.84 12.56
C SER A 29 -4.93 22.20 11.68
N TYR A 30 -6.04 22.92 11.46
CA TYR A 30 -7.15 22.46 10.62
C TYR A 30 -6.75 22.31 9.15
N LEU A 31 -5.94 23.24 8.61
CA LEU A 31 -5.44 23.14 7.24
C LEU A 31 -4.50 21.95 7.06
N VAL A 32 -3.60 21.70 8.01
CA VAL A 32 -2.72 20.52 7.97
C VAL A 32 -3.55 19.23 8.01
N GLN A 33 -4.57 19.17 8.86
CA GLN A 33 -5.47 18.02 8.94
C GLN A 33 -6.26 17.84 7.63
N PHE A 34 -6.78 18.93 7.05
CA PHE A 34 -7.51 18.90 5.78
C PHE A 34 -6.64 18.41 4.62
N ILE A 35 -5.43 18.96 4.47
CA ILE A 35 -4.48 18.57 3.43
C ILE A 35 -4.08 17.11 3.62
N SER A 36 -3.79 16.68 4.86
CA SER A 36 -3.41 15.30 5.15
C SER A 36 -4.55 14.32 4.83
N THR A 37 -5.77 14.67 5.19
CA THR A 37 -6.96 13.84 4.93
C THR A 37 -7.22 13.74 3.43
N ARG A 38 -7.15 14.86 2.69
CA ARG A 38 -7.26 14.87 1.23
C ARG A 38 -6.14 14.07 0.58
N ALA A 39 -4.90 14.22 0.99
CA ALA A 39 -3.77 13.45 0.48
C ALA A 39 -3.92 11.94 0.70
N LEU A 40 -4.61 11.53 1.78
CA LEU A 40 -4.93 10.12 2.05
C LEU A 40 -6.13 9.63 1.22
N GLN A 41 -7.14 10.47 1.02
CA GLN A 41 -8.35 10.15 0.24
C GLN A 41 -8.09 10.15 -1.28
N ASP A 42 -7.25 11.07 -1.76
CA ASP A 42 -6.78 11.17 -3.15
C ASP A 42 -5.71 10.14 -3.49
N ARG A 43 -5.37 9.24 -2.55
CA ARG A 43 -4.69 8.00 -2.94
C ARG A 43 -5.63 7.28 -3.88
N VAL A 44 -5.35 7.41 -5.17
CA VAL A 44 -5.97 6.64 -6.25
C VAL A 44 -6.15 5.23 -5.71
N ALA A 45 -7.40 4.76 -5.70
CA ALA A 45 -7.69 3.37 -5.42
C ALA A 45 -6.93 2.56 -6.48
N LEU A 46 -5.69 2.18 -6.17
CA LEU A 46 -4.89 1.35 -7.04
C LEU A 46 -5.68 0.06 -7.12
N ALA A 47 -6.23 -0.21 -8.32
CA ALA A 47 -6.84 -1.49 -8.60
C ALA A 47 -5.82 -2.55 -8.15
N ARG A 48 -6.21 -3.36 -7.16
CA ARG A 48 -5.35 -4.44 -6.66
C ARG A 48 -5.09 -5.35 -7.84
N LYS A 49 -3.91 -5.23 -8.46
CA LYS A 49 -3.49 -6.15 -9.51
C LYS A 49 -3.25 -7.51 -8.82
N PRO A 50 -3.89 -8.61 -9.28
CA PRO A 50 -3.61 -9.91 -8.73
C PRO A 50 -2.12 -10.21 -8.87
N PHE A 51 -1.50 -10.74 -7.81
CA PHE A 51 -0.10 -11.11 -7.85
C PHE A 51 0.09 -12.28 -8.82
N ASN A 52 1.07 -12.16 -9.72
CA ASN A 52 1.49 -13.22 -10.61
C ASN A 52 3.01 -13.32 -10.55
N LEU A 53 3.53 -14.52 -10.22
CA LEU A 53 4.97 -14.75 -10.17
C LEU A 53 5.63 -14.55 -11.55
N ALA A 54 4.90 -14.82 -12.65
CA ALA A 54 5.40 -14.63 -14.01
C ALA A 54 5.66 -13.16 -14.38
N ASP A 55 5.07 -12.21 -13.63
CA ASP A 55 5.31 -10.78 -13.84
C ASP A 55 6.63 -10.31 -13.19
N LEU A 56 7.28 -11.13 -12.36
CA LEU A 56 8.56 -10.81 -11.74
C LEU A 56 9.73 -11.32 -12.57
N ASP A 57 10.68 -10.43 -12.84
CA ASP A 57 11.97 -10.79 -13.40
C ASP A 57 12.83 -11.55 -12.38
N ALA A 58 13.75 -12.38 -12.89
CA ALA A 58 14.60 -13.22 -12.06
C ALA A 58 15.48 -12.41 -11.09
N GLU A 59 15.92 -11.21 -11.49
CA GLU A 59 16.74 -10.35 -10.62
C GLU A 59 15.91 -9.81 -9.44
N THR A 60 14.71 -9.28 -9.70
CA THR A 60 13.81 -8.83 -8.62
C THR A 60 13.39 -9.98 -7.71
N CYS A 61 13.09 -11.17 -8.25
CA CYS A 61 12.78 -12.35 -7.45
C CYS A 61 13.94 -12.71 -6.53
N LYS A 62 15.17 -12.78 -7.05
CA LYS A 62 16.37 -13.08 -6.25
C LYS A 62 16.63 -12.00 -5.21
N LEU A 63 16.48 -10.72 -5.56
CA LEU A 63 16.68 -9.60 -4.63
C LEU A 63 15.65 -9.59 -3.50
N ARG A 64 14.37 -9.85 -3.79
CA ARG A 64 13.28 -9.74 -2.80
C ARG A 64 13.03 -11.01 -2.01
N LEU A 65 13.21 -12.16 -2.63
CA LEU A 65 12.83 -13.46 -2.09
C LEU A 65 14.04 -14.36 -1.81
N ARG A 66 15.21 -14.08 -2.42
CA ARG A 66 16.42 -14.94 -2.42
C ARG A 66 16.23 -16.28 -3.14
N PHE A 67 15.17 -16.41 -3.93
CA PHE A 67 14.88 -17.56 -4.76
C PHE A 67 14.66 -17.13 -6.21
N TYR A 68 14.92 -18.06 -7.13
CA TYR A 68 14.51 -17.95 -8.52
C TYR A 68 13.02 -18.31 -8.67
N PRO A 69 12.33 -17.81 -9.72
CA PRO A 69 10.92 -18.11 -9.97
C PRO A 69 10.63 -19.61 -10.02
N GLU A 70 11.51 -20.39 -10.66
CA GLU A 70 11.38 -21.84 -10.79
C GLU A 70 11.45 -22.55 -9.44
N GLU A 71 12.35 -22.12 -8.55
CA GLU A 71 12.48 -22.68 -7.21
C GLU A 71 11.23 -22.42 -6.36
N ILE A 72 10.60 -21.26 -6.53
CA ILE A 72 9.36 -20.90 -5.83
C ILE A 72 8.22 -21.83 -6.25
N LEU A 73 8.11 -22.19 -7.53
CA LEU A 73 7.10 -23.14 -8.02
C LEU A 73 7.31 -24.53 -7.40
N VAL A 74 8.55 -25.02 -7.36
CA VAL A 74 8.87 -26.30 -6.71
C VAL A 74 8.52 -26.26 -5.22
N LEU A 75 8.81 -25.13 -4.55
CA LEU A 75 8.51 -24.94 -3.14
C LEU A 75 7.01 -24.88 -2.86
N GLU A 76 6.24 -24.25 -3.77
CA GLU A 76 4.78 -24.19 -3.73
C GLU A 76 4.15 -25.59 -3.78
N GLU A 77 4.66 -26.45 -4.67
CA GLU A 77 4.23 -27.86 -4.78
C GLU A 77 4.63 -28.67 -3.55
N ALA A 78 5.88 -28.54 -3.10
CA ALA A 78 6.40 -29.31 -1.97
C ALA A 78 5.69 -29.00 -0.64
N LEU A 79 5.26 -27.75 -0.43
CA LEU A 79 4.57 -27.33 0.79
C LEU A 79 3.09 -27.73 0.80
N GLY A 80 2.51 -28.13 -0.34
CA GLY A 80 1.11 -28.56 -0.40
C GLY A 80 0.12 -27.51 0.11
N LEU A 81 0.43 -26.23 -0.07
CA LEU A 81 -0.39 -25.14 0.47
C LEU A 81 -1.80 -25.13 -0.15
N PRO A 82 -2.84 -24.77 0.61
CA PRO A 82 -4.19 -24.64 0.08
C PRO A 82 -4.24 -23.53 -0.98
N ALA A 83 -5.11 -23.67 -1.98
CA ALA A 83 -5.22 -22.73 -3.09
C ALA A 83 -5.52 -21.29 -2.65
N THR A 84 -6.21 -21.13 -1.52
CA THR A 84 -6.53 -19.84 -0.91
C THR A 84 -6.22 -19.88 0.59
N ILE A 85 -5.56 -18.83 1.07
CA ILE A 85 -5.21 -18.63 2.47
C ILE A 85 -5.93 -17.38 2.96
N TYR A 86 -6.50 -17.44 4.16
CA TYR A 86 -7.19 -16.31 4.77
C TYR A 86 -6.29 -15.60 5.79
N THR A 87 -6.22 -14.28 5.72
CA THR A 87 -5.55 -13.49 6.76
C THR A 87 -6.39 -13.40 8.04
N ALA A 88 -5.80 -12.90 9.13
CA ALA A 88 -6.52 -12.60 10.36
C ALA A 88 -7.72 -11.64 10.18
N GLN A 89 -7.70 -10.82 9.13
CA GLN A 89 -8.80 -9.92 8.74
C GLN A 89 -9.78 -10.57 7.76
N MET A 90 -9.75 -11.90 7.60
CA MET A 90 -10.60 -12.67 6.67
C MET A 90 -10.44 -12.27 5.20
N CYS A 91 -9.29 -11.70 4.81
CA CYS A 91 -8.99 -11.40 3.41
C CYS A 91 -8.47 -12.67 2.72
N PRO A 92 -9.09 -13.13 1.61
CA PRO A 92 -8.56 -14.24 0.83
C PRO A 92 -7.32 -13.79 0.06
N ILE A 93 -6.26 -14.60 0.10
CA ILE A 93 -5.00 -14.40 -0.62
C ILE A 93 -4.69 -15.70 -1.38
N PRO A 94 -4.30 -15.62 -2.67
CA PRO A 94 -3.89 -16.80 -3.42
C PRO A 94 -2.61 -17.42 -2.84
N ARG A 95 -2.53 -18.74 -2.92
CA ARG A 95 -1.40 -19.57 -2.47
C ARG A 95 -0.03 -18.96 -2.77
N GLN A 96 0.21 -18.60 -4.03
CA GLN A 96 1.50 -18.16 -4.53
C GLN A 96 1.92 -16.80 -3.95
N GLU A 97 0.96 -15.88 -3.78
CA GLU A 97 1.18 -14.58 -3.15
C GLU A 97 1.52 -14.74 -1.66
N ALA A 98 0.78 -15.60 -0.97
CA ALA A 98 1.04 -15.90 0.44
C ALA A 98 2.45 -16.50 0.64
N LEU A 99 2.87 -17.41 -0.24
CA LEU A 99 4.23 -17.97 -0.21
C LEU A 99 5.28 -16.87 -0.42
N CYS A 100 5.13 -16.03 -1.44
CA CYS A 100 6.08 -14.95 -1.71
C CYS A 100 6.15 -13.93 -0.54
N LEU A 101 5.04 -13.65 0.12
CA LEU A 101 5.01 -12.80 1.32
C LEU A 101 5.77 -13.44 2.49
N LEU A 102 5.60 -14.75 2.70
CA LEU A 102 6.35 -15.49 3.73
C LEU A 102 7.84 -15.49 3.42
N LEU A 103 8.24 -15.84 2.19
CA LEU A 103 9.63 -15.85 1.76
C LEU A 103 10.27 -14.48 1.93
N ARG A 104 9.57 -13.40 1.57
CA ARG A 104 10.08 -12.04 1.78
C ARG A 104 10.34 -11.71 3.24
N ARG A 105 9.46 -12.14 4.15
CA ARG A 105 9.63 -11.95 5.60
C ARG A 105 10.79 -12.78 6.16
N LEU A 106 10.99 -13.98 5.64
CA LEU A 106 12.07 -14.88 6.05
C LEU A 106 13.44 -14.50 5.45
N ALA A 107 13.46 -13.94 4.24
CA ALA A 107 14.68 -13.51 3.56
C ALA A 107 15.29 -12.24 4.19
N TYR A 108 14.45 -11.42 4.83
CA TYR A 108 14.84 -10.19 5.53
C TYR A 108 14.13 -10.11 6.89
N PRO A 109 14.46 -11.01 7.84
CA PRO A 109 13.96 -10.92 9.19
C PRO A 109 14.64 -9.71 9.83
N SER A 110 13.84 -8.72 10.24
CA SER A 110 14.29 -7.42 10.79
C SER A 110 15.14 -6.54 9.84
N ARG A 111 14.44 -5.67 9.10
CA ARG A 111 14.88 -4.32 8.75
C ARG A 111 13.75 -3.35 9.08
#